data_AF-B0FN84-F1
#
_entry.id   AF-B0FN84-F1
#
_cell.length_a   1.000
_cell.length_b   1.000
_cell.length_c   1.000
_cell.angle_alpha   90.00
_cell.angle_beta   90.00
_cell.angle_gamma   90.00
#
_symmetry.space_group_name_H-M   'P 1'
#
loop_
_entity.id
_entity.type
_entity.pdbx_description
1 polymer ?
#
loop_
_entity_poly.entity_id
_entity_poly.type
_entity_poly.pdbx_seq_one_letter_code
_entity_poly.pdbx_strand_id
1 'polypeptide(L)'
;LHCTGQVKVYSNCPPHSSLCGCKEPLLSCLIIMCEPIQHPSHMDIPLDSKTFLSRHSMDMKFTYCDDRITELVGYHPEELLGRSAYEFYHALDSENMTKSHQNLCTKGQVVSGQYRMLAKHGGYVWLETQGTVIYNPRNLQP
;
A
#
# COMPACT_ATOMS: atom_id res chain seq x y z
N LEU A 1 -9.33 -5.82 -2.52
CA LEU A 1 -9.43 -6.03 -1.06
C LEU A 1 -8.04 -5.85 -0.47
N HIS A 2 -7.93 -5.11 0.62
CA HIS A 2 -6.77 -5.11 1.51
C HIS A 2 -7.02 -6.14 2.61
N CYS A 3 -6.09 -7.07 2.82
CA CYS A 3 -6.28 -8.19 3.74
C CYS A 3 -5.17 -8.19 4.80
N THR A 4 -5.55 -8.24 6.07
CA THR A 4 -4.64 -8.40 7.21
C THR A 4 -5.04 -9.63 8.01
N GLY A 5 -4.10 -10.31 8.67
CA GLY A 5 -4.43 -11.53 9.39
C GLY A 5 -3.24 -12.26 9.99
N GLN A 6 -3.54 -13.38 10.64
CA GLN A 6 -2.56 -14.22 11.32
C GLN A 6 -2.85 -15.70 11.12
N VAL A 7 -1.79 -16.51 11.09
CA VAL A 7 -1.88 -17.97 11.18
C VAL A 7 -1.82 -18.37 12.64
N LYS A 8 -2.82 -19.12 13.11
CA LYS A 8 -2.91 -19.61 14.48
C LYS A 8 -2.87 -21.14 14.48
N VAL A 9 -1.92 -21.70 15.22
CA VAL A 9 -1.73 -23.13 15.37
C VAL A 9 -2.31 -23.56 16.71
N TYR A 10 -3.20 -24.53 16.70
CA TYR A 10 -3.83 -25.10 17.89
C TYR A 10 -3.24 -26.47 18.18
N SER A 11 -2.81 -26.67 19.42
CA SER A 11 -2.35 -27.95 19.94
C SER A 11 -3.50 -28.62 20.69
N ASN A 12 -4.05 -29.70 20.15
CA ASN A 12 -4.96 -30.56 20.89
C ASN A 12 -4.16 -31.52 21.78
N CYS A 13 -3.78 -31.10 22.99
CA CYS A 13 -3.33 -32.03 24.03
C CYS A 13 -4.02 -31.68 25.36
N PRO A 14 -4.96 -32.50 25.86
CA PRO A 14 -5.35 -32.47 27.26
C PRO A 14 -4.17 -32.96 28.13
N PRO A 15 -4.00 -32.47 29.38
CA PRO A 15 -2.90 -32.90 30.26
C PRO A 15 -2.99 -34.36 30.72
N HIS A 16 -4.07 -35.09 30.41
CA HIS A 16 -4.28 -36.47 30.86
C HIS A 16 -4.99 -37.34 29.81
N SER A 17 -4.32 -37.75 28.73
CA SER A 17 -4.59 -39.03 28.04
C SER A 17 -3.78 -39.17 26.74
N SER A 18 -2.68 -39.93 26.76
CA SER A 18 -2.26 -40.72 25.59
C SER A 18 -1.19 -41.75 25.97
N LEU A 19 -1.64 -42.99 26.20
CA LEU A 19 -0.79 -44.19 26.27
C LEU A 19 -0.46 -44.75 24.86
N CYS A 20 -0.72 -44.00 23.79
CA CYS A 20 -0.46 -44.41 22.40
C CYS A 20 0.26 -43.28 21.65
N GLY A 21 1.42 -43.59 21.06
CA GLY A 21 2.38 -42.64 20.49
C GLY A 21 1.99 -41.95 19.17
N CYS A 22 0.70 -41.79 18.88
CA CYS A 22 0.24 -41.02 17.73
C CYS A 22 0.07 -39.54 18.12
N LYS A 23 1.00 -38.67 17.70
CA LYS A 23 0.85 -37.21 17.82
C LYS A 23 -0.29 -36.77 16.90
N GLU A 24 -1.40 -36.26 17.44
CA GLU A 24 -2.47 -35.66 16.63
C GLU A 24 -1.91 -34.47 15.82
N PRO A 25 -2.36 -34.27 14.56
CA PRO A 25 -1.87 -33.19 13.73
C PRO A 25 -2.30 -31.83 14.31
N LEU A 26 -1.35 -30.90 14.41
CA LEU A 26 -1.61 -29.53 14.83
C LEU A 26 -2.59 -28.86 13.85
N LEU A 27 -3.73 -28.37 14.35
CA LEU A 27 -4.69 -27.66 13.53
C LEU A 27 -4.17 -26.24 13.26
N SER A 28 -3.95 -25.88 12.00
CA SER A 28 -3.52 -24.53 11.61
C SER A 28 -4.68 -23.78 10.95
N CYS A 29 -5.06 -22.62 11.48
CA CYS A 29 -6.11 -21.78 10.95
C CYS A 29 -5.53 -20.43 10.49
N LEU A 30 -6.05 -19.90 9.38
CA LEU A 30 -5.80 -18.53 8.95
C LEU A 30 -7.00 -17.66 9.35
N ILE A 31 -6.75 -16.61 10.13
CA ILE A 31 -7.77 -15.63 10.52
C ILE A 31 -7.42 -14.33 9.79
N ILE A 32 -8.33 -13.86 8.92
CA ILE A 32 -8.12 -12.67 8.08
C ILE A 32 -9.30 -11.69 8.19
N MET A 33 -8.97 -10.40 8.12
CA MET A 33 -9.89 -9.30 7.89
C MET A 33 -9.67 -8.77 6.47
N CYS A 34 -10.74 -8.57 5.72
CA CYS A 34 -10.69 -8.13 4.33
C CYS A 34 -11.50 -6.84 4.16
N GLU A 35 -10.84 -5.77 3.74
CA GLU A 35 -11.46 -4.46 3.55
C GLU A 35 -11.42 -4.06 2.07
N PRO A 36 -12.49 -3.45 1.52
CA PRO A 36 -12.43 -2.87 0.18
C PRO A 36 -11.48 -1.66 0.16
N ILE A 37 -10.67 -1.54 -0.90
CA ILE A 37 -9.86 -0.34 -1.14
C ILE A 37 -10.79 0.66 -1.84
N GLN A 38 -11.04 1.81 -1.21
CA GLN A 38 -11.93 2.82 -1.78
C GLN A 38 -11.39 3.31 -3.12
N HIS A 39 -12.27 3.40 -4.11
CA HIS A 39 -11.88 3.91 -5.42
C HIS A 39 -11.80 5.43 -5.38
N PRO A 40 -10.72 6.07 -5.88
CA PRO A 40 -10.50 7.50 -5.73
C PRO A 40 -11.51 8.37 -6.50
N SER A 41 -12.28 7.81 -7.45
CA SER A 41 -13.39 8.55 -8.08
C SER A 41 -14.67 8.56 -7.25
N HIS A 42 -14.79 7.68 -6.25
CA HIS A 42 -15.98 7.51 -5.40
C HIS A 42 -15.57 7.75 -3.94
N MET A 43 -15.01 8.92 -3.66
CA MET A 43 -14.62 9.31 -2.30
C MET A 43 -15.81 9.95 -1.59
N ASP A 44 -16.52 9.15 -0.79
CA ASP A 44 -17.59 9.64 0.08
C ASP A 44 -17.05 10.28 1.38
N ILE A 45 -15.76 10.06 1.67
CA ILE A 45 -15.10 10.50 2.91
C ILE A 45 -14.16 11.68 2.59
N PRO A 46 -14.32 12.83 3.27
CA PRO A 46 -13.38 13.95 3.13
C PRO A 46 -11.97 13.55 3.52
N LEU A 47 -10.99 13.94 2.69
CA LEU A 47 -9.58 13.78 3.02
C LEU A 47 -9.18 14.70 4.18
N ASP A 48 -8.43 14.15 5.14
CA ASP A 48 -7.91 14.94 6.24
C ASP A 48 -6.76 15.87 5.81
N SER A 49 -6.26 16.68 6.73
CA SER A 49 -5.17 17.62 6.46
C SER A 49 -3.81 16.96 6.29
N LYS A 50 -3.69 15.65 6.54
CA LYS A 50 -2.45 14.88 6.43
C LYS A 50 -2.40 14.01 5.17
N THR A 51 -3.45 14.08 4.36
CA THR A 51 -3.57 13.34 3.11
C THR A 51 -3.46 14.28 1.93
N PHE A 52 -2.75 13.84 0.89
CA PHE A 52 -2.58 14.57 -0.37
C PHE A 52 -2.85 13.60 -1.54
N LEU A 53 -3.13 14.15 -2.71
CA LEU A 53 -3.51 13.38 -3.91
C LEU A 53 -2.45 13.57 -5.00
N SER A 54 -2.00 12.47 -5.58
CA SER A 54 -1.15 12.50 -6.76
C SER A 54 -1.65 11.53 -7.82
N ARG A 55 -1.34 11.84 -9.08
CA ARG A 55 -1.59 10.98 -10.23
C ARG A 55 -0.27 10.67 -10.90
N HIS A 56 -0.16 9.45 -11.41
CA HIS A 56 1.05 8.95 -12.02
C HIS A 56 0.76 8.30 -13.35
N SER A 57 1.72 8.30 -14.26
CA SER A 57 1.76 7.35 -15.37
C SER A 57 2.08 5.94 -14.85
N MET A 58 1.89 4.92 -15.69
CA MET A 58 2.17 3.52 -15.32
C MET A 58 3.66 3.21 -15.06
N ASP A 59 4.58 4.13 -15.37
CA ASP A 59 6.00 4.09 -14.95
C ASP A 59 6.27 4.91 -13.67
N MET A 60 5.22 5.23 -12.91
CA MET A 60 5.24 5.99 -11.66
C MET A 60 5.83 7.40 -11.77
N LYS A 61 5.68 8.08 -12.92
CA LYS A 61 6.03 9.50 -13.02
C LYS A 61 4.83 10.35 -12.65
N PHE A 62 5.04 11.39 -11.86
CA PHE A 62 3.96 12.30 -11.49
C PHE A 62 3.41 13.00 -12.74
N THR A 63 2.09 12.87 -12.94
CA THR A 63 1.33 13.61 -13.96
C THR A 63 0.43 14.67 -13.33
N TYR A 64 0.20 14.58 -12.02
CA TYR A 64 -0.49 15.57 -11.20
C TYR A 64 -0.10 15.39 -9.73
N CYS A 65 -0.07 16.47 -8.97
CA CYS A 65 -0.02 16.45 -7.51
C CYS A 65 -0.79 17.66 -6.98
N ASP A 66 -1.50 17.50 -5.87
CA ASP A 66 -2.18 18.62 -5.20
C ASP A 66 -1.22 19.49 -4.40
N ASP A 67 -1.58 20.76 -4.20
CA ASP A 67 -0.72 21.78 -3.57
C ASP A 67 -0.35 21.45 -2.11
N ARG A 68 -1.16 20.61 -1.44
CA ARG A 68 -0.96 20.16 -0.05
C ARG A 68 0.40 19.49 0.16
N ILE A 69 1.00 18.90 -0.88
CA ILE A 69 2.35 18.33 -0.78
C ILE A 69 3.41 19.36 -0.39
N THR A 70 3.18 20.64 -0.68
CA THR A 70 4.05 21.74 -0.26
C THR A 70 4.12 21.83 1.25
N GLU A 71 2.97 21.80 1.91
CA GLU A 71 2.89 21.90 3.38
C GLU A 71 3.37 20.61 4.06
N LEU A 72 3.11 19.46 3.46
CA LEU A 72 3.39 18.15 4.06
C LEU A 72 4.82 17.65 3.83
N VAL A 73 5.42 17.95 2.68
CA VAL A 73 6.71 17.38 2.24
C VAL A 73 7.70 18.45 1.78
N GLY A 74 7.22 19.67 1.48
CA GLY A 74 8.03 20.82 1.10
C GLY A 74 8.17 21.05 -0.41
N TYR A 75 7.75 20.11 -1.25
CA TYR A 75 7.82 20.27 -2.71
C TYR A 75 6.63 21.04 -3.24
N HIS A 76 6.85 21.94 -4.20
CA HIS A 76 5.77 22.40 -5.05
C HIS A 76 5.42 21.35 -6.11
N PRO A 77 4.15 21.23 -6.54
CA PRO A 77 3.74 20.24 -7.53
C PRO A 77 4.57 20.26 -8.82
N GLU A 78 4.92 21.44 -9.33
CA GLU A 78 5.73 21.60 -10.55
C GLU A 78 7.14 20.99 -10.44
N GLU A 79 7.68 20.85 -9.22
CA GLU A 79 8.98 20.20 -8.98
C GLU A 79 8.90 18.67 -9.06
N LEU A 80 7.69 18.12 -8.99
CA LEU A 80 7.41 16.68 -9.02
C LEU A 80 7.01 16.22 -10.43
N LEU A 81 6.30 17.05 -11.19
CA LEU A 81 5.75 16.68 -12.50
C LEU A 81 6.84 16.12 -13.44
N GLY A 82 6.55 14.96 -14.02
CA GLY A 82 7.44 14.24 -14.94
C GLY A 82 8.57 13.44 -14.27
N ARG A 83 8.81 13.62 -12.97
CA ARG A 83 9.82 12.87 -12.22
C ARG A 83 9.25 11.55 -11.71
N SER A 84 10.10 10.54 -11.58
CA SER A 84 9.67 9.24 -11.09
C SER A 84 9.51 9.27 -9.56
N ALA A 85 8.43 8.69 -9.03
CA ALA A 85 8.21 8.52 -7.59
C ALA A 85 9.37 7.79 -6.91
N TYR A 86 10.06 6.90 -7.64
CA TYR A 86 11.24 6.17 -7.16
C TYR A 86 12.42 7.09 -6.79
N GLU A 87 12.51 8.29 -7.37
CA GLU A 87 13.53 9.28 -7.00
C GLU A 87 13.31 9.86 -5.60
N PHE A 88 12.09 9.75 -5.08
CA PHE A 88 11.70 10.32 -3.80
C PHE A 88 11.55 9.28 -2.71
N TYR A 89 11.73 7.99 -3.01
CA TYR A 89 11.73 6.95 -1.98
C TYR A 89 13.08 6.88 -1.30
N HIS A 90 13.07 6.67 0.02
CA HIS A 90 14.28 6.29 0.72
C HIS A 90 14.80 4.95 0.18
N ALA A 91 16.10 4.83 -0.07
CA ALA A 91 16.68 3.68 -0.78
C ALA A 91 16.37 2.31 -0.15
N LEU A 92 16.28 2.26 1.19
CA LEU A 92 15.93 1.03 1.92
C LEU A 92 14.48 0.56 1.69
N ASP A 93 13.60 1.41 1.15
CA ASP A 93 12.20 1.09 0.92
C ASP A 93 11.89 0.77 -0.55
N SER A 94 12.85 0.99 -1.46
CA SER A 94 12.67 0.86 -2.92
C SER A 94 12.18 -0.53 -3.35
N GLU A 95 12.70 -1.60 -2.75
CA GLU A 95 12.28 -2.97 -3.08
C GLU A 95 10.80 -3.21 -2.72
N ASN A 96 10.39 -2.75 -1.54
CA ASN A 96 9.00 -2.89 -1.08
C ASN A 96 8.05 -2.06 -1.96
N MET A 97 8.45 -0.83 -2.32
CA MET A 97 7.66 0.00 -3.21
C MET A 97 7.56 -0.58 -4.63
N THR A 98 8.60 -1.26 -5.10
CA THR A 98 8.57 -1.98 -6.38
C THR A 98 7.54 -3.11 -6.35
N LYS A 99 7.47 -3.88 -5.25
CA LYS A 99 6.45 -4.93 -5.06
C LYS A 99 5.03 -4.32 -5.01
N SER A 100 4.84 -3.19 -4.33
CA SER A 100 3.56 -2.48 -4.32
C SER A 100 3.17 -2.00 -5.72
N HIS A 101 4.10 -1.45 -6.49
CA HIS A 101 3.86 -1.04 -7.87
C HIS A 101 3.49 -2.23 -8.77
N GLN A 102 4.19 -3.36 -8.67
CA GLN A 102 3.83 -4.57 -9.41
C GLN A 102 2.44 -5.08 -9.05
N ASN A 103 2.08 -5.06 -7.76
CA ASN A 103 0.73 -5.42 -7.31
C ASN A 103 -0.32 -4.46 -7.88
N LEU A 104 -0.05 -3.15 -7.92
CA LEU A 104 -0.95 -2.17 -8.53
C LEU A 104 -1.19 -2.48 -10.01
N CYS A 105 -0.14 -2.72 -10.79
CA CYS A 105 -0.25 -3.00 -12.21
C CYS A 105 -0.96 -4.32 -12.51
N THR A 106 -0.77 -5.33 -11.66
CA THR A 106 -1.35 -6.67 -11.86
C THR A 106 -2.77 -6.81 -11.33
N LYS A 107 -3.13 -6.09 -10.27
CA LYS A 107 -4.42 -6.24 -9.55
C LYS A 107 -5.33 -5.03 -9.69
N GLY A 108 -4.84 -3.93 -10.24
CA GLY A 108 -5.58 -2.67 -10.41
C GLY A 108 -5.65 -1.80 -9.15
N GLN A 109 -5.48 -2.35 -7.94
CA GLN A 109 -5.44 -1.60 -6.69
C GLN A 109 -4.39 -2.15 -5.73
N VAL A 110 -3.82 -1.27 -4.91
CA VAL A 110 -2.85 -1.64 -3.86
C VAL A 110 -2.97 -0.70 -2.67
N VAL A 111 -2.63 -1.20 -1.48
CA VAL A 111 -2.23 -0.38 -0.33
C VAL A 111 -0.75 -0.69 -0.10
N SER A 112 0.10 0.34 -0.09
CA SER A 112 1.51 0.16 0.22
C SER A 112 1.69 -0.24 1.70
N GLY A 113 2.87 -0.76 2.06
CA GLY A 113 3.31 -0.64 3.44
C GLY A 113 3.68 0.81 3.78
N GLN A 114 4.03 1.06 5.04
CA GLN A 114 4.64 2.33 5.41
C GLN A 114 6.02 2.46 4.74
N TYR A 115 6.27 3.60 4.12
CA TYR A 115 7.54 3.91 3.46
C TYR A 115 7.96 5.34 3.73
N ARG A 116 9.24 5.64 3.50
CA ARG A 116 9.79 6.99 3.69
C ARG A 116 9.89 7.69 2.34
N MET A 117 9.23 8.85 2.23
CA MET A 117 9.42 9.79 1.14
C MET A 117 10.40 10.87 1.56
N LEU A 118 11.46 11.09 0.78
CA LEU A 118 12.46 12.13 0.99
C LEU A 118 11.77 13.50 0.95
N ALA A 119 12.07 14.36 1.92
CA ALA A 119 11.52 15.70 2.00
C ALA A 119 12.46 16.73 1.34
N LYS A 120 11.91 17.84 0.84
CA LYS A 120 12.68 18.84 0.06
C LYS A 120 13.88 19.40 0.82
N HIS A 121 13.70 19.67 2.11
CA HIS A 121 14.71 20.32 2.94
C HIS A 121 15.54 19.33 3.78
N GLY A 122 15.57 18.06 3.36
CA GLY A 122 16.29 16.98 4.03
C GLY A 122 15.41 16.16 4.96
N GLY A 123 15.89 14.96 5.31
CA GLY A 123 15.10 13.98 6.05
C GLY A 123 14.02 13.33 5.18
N TYR A 124 12.97 12.82 5.83
CA TYR A 124 11.86 12.13 5.18
C TYR A 124 10.58 12.21 6.00
N VAL A 125 9.45 11.94 5.34
CA VAL A 125 8.15 11.71 5.98
C VAL A 125 7.73 10.25 5.79
N TRP A 126 6.99 9.71 6.77
CA TRP A 126 6.39 8.39 6.67
C TRP A 126 5.04 8.50 5.95
N LEU A 127 4.86 7.70 4.91
CA LEU A 127 3.63 7.63 4.13
C LEU A 127 3.13 6.19 4.04
N GLU A 128 1.82 6.07 3.91
CA GLU A 128 1.13 4.90 3.37
C GLU A 128 0.31 5.40 2.17
N THR A 129 0.26 4.64 1.08
CA THR A 129 -0.39 5.08 -0.15
C THR A 129 -1.35 4.03 -0.67
N GLN A 130 -2.58 4.47 -0.93
CA GLN A 130 -3.56 3.69 -1.68
C GLN A 130 -3.43 4.05 -3.16
N GLY A 131 -3.12 3.06 -4.00
CA GLY A 131 -3.03 3.19 -5.44
C GLY A 131 -4.20 2.52 -6.13
N THR A 132 -4.74 3.17 -7.16
CA THR A 132 -5.75 2.59 -8.06
C THR A 132 -5.42 2.97 -9.50
N VAL A 133 -5.38 1.98 -10.38
CA VAL A 133 -5.25 2.19 -11.83
C VAL A 133 -6.57 2.74 -12.36
N ILE A 134 -6.51 3.87 -13.08
CA ILE A 134 -7.70 4.53 -13.63
C ILE A 134 -7.76 4.26 -15.12
N TYR A 135 -8.74 3.46 -15.53
CA TYR A 135 -8.92 3.13 -16.94
C TYR A 135 -9.72 4.21 -17.65
N ASN A 136 -9.28 4.58 -18.85
CA ASN A 136 -10.08 5.41 -19.74
C ASN A 136 -11.32 4.62 -20.20
N PRO A 137 -12.54 5.12 -19.95
CA PRO A 137 -13.77 4.38 -20.23
C PRO A 137 -14.01 4.12 -21.72
N ARG A 138 -13.30 4.85 -22.62
CA ARG A 138 -13.48 4.72 -24.08
C ARG A 138 -12.68 3.57 -24.69
N ASN A 139 -11.47 3.33 -24.20
CA ASN A 139 -10.54 2.37 -24.79
C ASN A 139 -9.96 1.36 -23.79
N LEU A 140 -10.37 1.44 -22.52
CA LEU A 140 -9.95 0.55 -21.43
C LEU A 140 -8.42 0.52 -21.23
N GLN A 141 -7.71 1.55 -21.68
CA GLN A 141 -6.29 1.71 -21.40
C GLN A 141 -6.09 2.38 -20.04
N PRO A 142 -5.10 1.92 -19.26
CA PRO A 142 -4.73 2.51 -17.96
C PRO A 142 -4.02 3.86 -18.10
#